data_AF-A0A6L6ILQ9-F1
#
_entry.id   AF-A0A6L6ILQ9-F1
#
_cell.length_a   1.000
_cell.length_b   1.000
_cell.length_c   1.000
_cell.angle_alpha   90.00
_cell.angle_beta   90.00
_cell.angle_gamma   90.00
#
_symmetry.space_group_name_H-M   'P 1'
#
loop_
_entity.id
_entity.type
_entity.pdbx_description
1 polymer ?
#
loop_
_entity_poly.entity_id
_entity_poly.type
_entity_poly.pdbx_seq_one_letter_code
_entity_poly.pdbx_strand_id
1 'polypeptide(L)'
;MKKLLLTGVAVILLAGCAQSRPLSSYNDIDLCTLKGRSIGYGDIKIMPRILAEFTRRGTLSISEADCETYIQTAKQNAQIDIQNNRDVLNQLARSEEKKSR
;
A
#
# COMPACT_ATOMS: atom_id res chain seq x y z
N MET A 1 26.22 -39.86 -32.23
CA MET A 1 26.03 -38.39 -32.34
C MET A 1 25.46 -37.88 -31.03
N LYS A 2 26.19 -36.97 -30.37
CA LYS A 2 25.90 -36.34 -29.06
C LYS A 2 24.65 -35.47 -29.13
N LYS A 3 23.58 -35.78 -28.38
CA LYS A 3 22.56 -34.80 -27.96
C LYS A 3 21.87 -35.31 -26.68
N LEU A 4 22.35 -34.88 -25.53
CA LEU A 4 21.63 -34.94 -24.24
C LEU A 4 22.48 -34.20 -23.21
N LEU A 5 22.55 -32.89 -23.35
CA LEU A 5 23.14 -32.04 -22.33
C LEU A 5 22.32 -30.75 -22.21
N LEU A 6 21.64 -30.68 -21.06
CA LEU A 6 21.29 -29.49 -20.32
C LEU A 6 20.19 -28.58 -20.92
N THR A 7 18.95 -29.04 -20.73
CA THR A 7 17.85 -28.17 -20.30
C THR A 7 18.21 -27.51 -18.96
N GLY A 8 18.96 -26.42 -19.02
CA GLY A 8 19.30 -25.58 -17.88
C GLY A 8 18.92 -24.13 -18.19
N VAL A 9 18.27 -23.48 -17.22
CA VAL A 9 17.82 -22.07 -17.24
C VAL A 9 16.48 -21.84 -17.94
N ALA A 10 15.47 -22.61 -17.55
CA ALA A 10 14.13 -22.05 -17.44
C ALA A 10 14.00 -21.35 -16.08
N VAL A 11 13.26 -20.24 -16.07
CA VAL A 11 12.89 -19.40 -14.92
C VAL A 11 13.94 -18.35 -14.52
N ILE A 12 14.16 -17.37 -15.41
CA ILE A 12 14.45 -16.01 -14.95
C ILE A 12 13.21 -15.54 -14.20
N LEU A 13 13.31 -15.64 -12.88
CA LEU A 13 12.61 -14.88 -11.85
C LEU A 13 11.74 -13.75 -12.43
N LEU A 14 10.43 -13.99 -12.52
CA LEU A 14 9.40 -12.95 -12.51
C LEU A 14 9.32 -12.31 -11.11
N ALA A 15 10.47 -11.93 -10.56
CA ALA A 15 10.54 -10.97 -9.48
C ALA A 15 10.33 -9.60 -10.13
N GLY A 16 9.07 -9.30 -10.49
CA GLY A 16 8.65 -7.93 -10.68
C GLY A 16 8.96 -7.21 -9.37
N CYS A 17 10.06 -6.46 -9.36
CA CYS A 17 10.39 -5.60 -8.26
C CYS A 17 9.18 -4.67 -8.07
N ALA A 18 8.39 -4.89 -7.02
CA ALA A 18 7.60 -3.84 -6.42
C ALA A 18 8.59 -2.83 -5.82
N GLN A 19 9.37 -2.17 -6.67
CA GLN A 19 10.22 -1.06 -6.30
C GLN A 19 9.26 0.02 -5.83
N SER A 20 9.13 0.15 -4.51
CA SER A 20 8.34 1.20 -3.89
C SER A 20 8.78 2.52 -4.50
N ARG A 21 7.86 3.22 -5.18
CA ARG A 21 8.16 4.50 -5.81
C ARG A 21 8.78 5.44 -4.78
N PRO A 22 9.85 6.17 -5.12
CA PRO A 22 10.47 7.09 -4.17
C PRO A 22 9.43 8.13 -3.73
N LEU A 23 9.40 8.47 -2.43
CA LEU A 23 8.40 9.43 -1.91
C LEU A 23 8.51 10.82 -2.58
N SER A 24 9.70 11.16 -3.09
CA SER A 24 9.95 12.38 -3.85
C SER A 24 9.22 12.45 -5.19
N SER A 25 8.75 11.31 -5.76
CA SER A 25 8.00 11.32 -7.01
C SER A 25 6.51 11.62 -6.84
N TYR A 26 5.99 11.63 -5.61
CA TYR A 26 4.60 11.95 -5.35
C TYR A 26 4.39 13.47 -5.43
N ASN A 27 3.31 13.92 -6.06
CA ASN A 27 2.88 15.32 -5.91
C ASN A 27 2.33 15.55 -4.49
N ASP A 28 2.07 16.81 -4.12
CA ASP A 28 1.67 17.14 -2.74
C ASP A 28 0.32 16.53 -2.36
N ILE A 29 -0.64 16.47 -3.29
CA ILE A 29 -1.96 15.84 -3.08
C ILE A 29 -1.80 14.35 -2.79
N ASP A 30 -1.00 13.65 -3.60
CA ASP A 30 -0.76 12.22 -3.42
C ASP A 30 0.05 11.95 -2.15
N LEU A 31 0.94 12.85 -1.76
CA LEU A 31 1.71 12.73 -0.52
C LEU A 31 0.80 12.92 0.72
N CYS A 32 -0.14 13.87 0.70
CA CYS A 32 -1.17 14.04 1.74
C CYS A 32 -2.11 12.82 1.80
N THR A 33 -2.54 12.31 0.65
CA THR A 33 -3.33 11.08 0.55
C THR A 33 -2.57 9.88 1.12
N LEU A 34 -1.30 9.72 0.77
CA LEU A 34 -0.45 8.62 1.25
C LEU A 34 -0.26 8.68 2.77
N LYS A 35 -0.08 9.89 3.33
CA LYS A 35 -0.04 10.11 4.78
C LYS A 35 -1.34 9.62 5.43
N GLY A 36 -2.50 10.05 4.92
CA GLY A 36 -3.81 9.61 5.42
C GLY A 36 -3.99 8.09 5.40
N ARG A 37 -3.67 7.44 4.27
CA ARG A 37 -3.73 5.96 4.16
C ARG A 37 -2.80 5.27 5.15
N SER A 38 -1.56 5.75 5.30
CA SER A 38 -0.60 5.16 6.23
C SER A 38 -1.10 5.22 7.68
N ILE A 39 -1.75 6.31 8.08
CA ILE A 39 -2.39 6.45 9.38
C ILE A 39 -3.60 5.50 9.49
N GLY A 40 -4.46 5.45 8.48
CA GLY A 40 -5.67 4.62 8.48
C GLY A 40 -5.37 3.12 8.57
N TYR A 41 -4.33 2.64 7.90
CA TYR A 41 -3.88 1.24 8.00
C TYR A 41 -2.96 0.96 9.21
N GLY A 42 -2.50 1.99 9.93
CA GLY A 42 -1.54 1.82 11.01
C GLY A 42 -0.13 1.43 10.54
N ASP A 43 0.28 1.85 9.34
CA ASP A 43 1.61 1.56 8.79
C ASP A 43 2.68 2.47 9.41
N ILE A 44 3.13 2.08 10.61
CA ILE A 44 4.16 2.78 11.37
C ILE A 44 5.54 2.76 10.70
N LYS A 45 5.78 1.88 9.73
CA LYS A 45 7.10 1.74 9.09
C LYS A 45 7.33 2.84 8.05
N ILE A 46 6.29 3.23 7.31
CA ILE A 46 6.40 4.26 6.27
C ILE A 46 6.21 5.69 6.81
N MET A 47 5.49 5.85 7.92
CA MET A 47 5.19 7.16 8.51
C MET A 47 6.42 8.08 8.70
N PRO A 48 7.56 7.63 9.28
CA PRO A 48 8.73 8.50 9.46
C PRO A 48 9.29 9.02 8.13
N ARG A 49 9.23 8.20 7.07
CA ARG A 49 9.72 8.58 5.73
C ARG A 49 8.80 9.61 5.08
N ILE A 50 7.49 9.48 5.26
CA ILE A 50 6.50 10.46 4.80
C ILE A 50 6.73 11.79 5.53
N LEU A 51 6.86 11.78 6.86
CA LEU A 51 7.12 13.00 7.64
C LEU A 51 8.42 13.69 7.25
N ALA A 52 9.48 12.93 6.98
CA ALA A 52 10.73 13.47 6.47
C ALA A 52 10.55 14.15 5.10
N GLU A 53 9.75 13.57 4.21
CA GLU A 53 9.47 14.16 2.90
C GLU A 53 8.64 15.45 3.00
N PHE A 54 7.64 15.51 3.89
CA PHE A 54 6.92 16.75 4.20
C PHE A 54 7.87 17.84 4.70
N THR A 55 8.74 17.48 5.66
CA THR A 55 9.74 18.41 6.22
C THR A 55 10.71 18.90 5.15
N ARG A 56 11.14 18.01 4.25
CA ARG A 56 12.03 18.32 3.13
C ARG A 56 11.40 19.32 2.15
N ARG A 57 10.09 19.25 1.92
CA ARG A 57 9.35 20.18 1.04
C ARG A 57 9.12 21.54 1.71
N GLY A 58 8.92 21.56 3.02
CA GLY A 58 8.66 22.78 3.78
C GLY A 58 7.26 23.33 3.47
N THR A 59 7.12 24.04 2.36
CA THR A 59 5.83 24.56 1.89
C THR A 59 5.31 23.70 0.74
N LEU A 60 4.07 23.24 0.85
CA LEU A 60 3.40 22.52 -0.22
C LEU A 60 2.80 23.50 -1.23
N SER A 61 2.63 23.06 -2.47
CA SER A 61 1.95 23.80 -3.53
C SER A 61 0.42 23.86 -3.36
N ILE A 62 -0.13 23.10 -2.41
CA ILE A 62 -1.54 23.10 -2.02
C ILE A 62 -1.73 23.76 -0.65
N SER A 63 -2.96 24.22 -0.37
CA SER A 63 -3.27 24.79 0.94
C SER A 63 -3.19 23.72 2.05
N GLU A 64 -2.90 24.16 3.27
CA GLU A 64 -2.88 23.28 4.43
C GLU A 64 -4.25 22.64 4.68
N ALA A 65 -5.33 23.41 4.49
CA ALA A 65 -6.70 22.92 4.64
C ALA A 65 -7.05 21.83 3.61
N ASP A 66 -6.61 21.99 2.37
CA ASP A 66 -6.81 20.96 1.33
C ASP A 66 -6.01 19.70 1.66
N CYS A 67 -4.74 19.84 2.06
CA CYS A 67 -3.92 18.70 2.47
C CYS A 67 -4.55 17.93 3.63
N GLU A 68 -5.05 18.63 4.65
CA GLU A 68 -5.72 17.99 5.79
C GLU A 68 -7.00 17.27 5.36
N THR A 69 -7.76 17.85 4.43
CA THR A 69 -8.94 17.20 3.83
C THR A 69 -8.57 15.89 3.13
N TYR A 70 -7.49 15.88 2.33
CA TYR A 70 -6.98 14.65 1.71
C TYR A 70 -6.53 13.62 2.74
N ILE A 71 -5.86 14.05 3.82
CA ILE A 71 -5.40 13.17 4.90
C ILE A 71 -6.61 12.49 5.58
N GLN A 72 -7.62 13.26 5.99
CA GLN A 72 -8.78 12.70 6.70
C GLN A 72 -9.60 11.77 5.82
N THR A 73 -9.85 12.17 4.56
CA THR A 73 -10.58 11.35 3.59
C THR A 73 -9.87 10.02 3.36
N ALA A 74 -8.56 10.06 3.12
CA ALA A 74 -7.78 8.87 2.84
C ALA A 74 -7.63 7.95 4.07
N LYS A 75 -7.56 8.53 5.27
CA LYS A 75 -7.58 7.78 6.54
C LYS A 75 -8.90 7.04 6.73
N GLN A 76 -10.03 7.73 6.52
CA GLN A 76 -11.37 7.12 6.63
C GLN A 76 -11.54 5.97 5.64
N ASN A 77 -11.15 6.18 4.37
CA ASN A 77 -11.23 5.15 3.34
C ASN A 77 -10.43 3.90 3.72
N ALA A 78 -9.19 4.08 4.20
CA ALA A 78 -8.36 2.96 4.64
C ALA A 78 -8.98 2.17 5.82
N GLN A 79 -9.66 2.86 6.74
CA GLN A 79 -10.37 2.19 7.84
C GLN A 79 -11.60 1.40 7.36
N ILE A 80 -12.35 1.96 6.41
CA ILE A 80 -13.48 1.26 5.76
C ILE A 80 -12.98 0.01 5.04
N ASP A 81 -11.86 0.09 4.31
CA ASP A 81 -11.26 -1.07 3.64
C ASP A 81 -10.92 -2.18 4.63
N ILE A 82 -10.33 -1.84 5.79
CA ILE A 82 -10.01 -2.82 6.84
C ILE A 82 -11.28 -3.49 7.37
N GLN A 83 -12.34 -2.71 7.61
CA GLN A 83 -13.62 -3.24 8.11
C GLN A 83 -14.25 -4.18 7.08
N ASN A 84 -14.34 -3.76 5.83
CA ASN A 84 -14.88 -4.58 4.74
C ASN A 84 -14.11 -5.89 4.59
N ASN A 85 -12.78 -5.84 4.61
CA ASN A 85 -11.95 -7.04 4.54
C ASN A 85 -12.19 -7.99 5.72
N ARG A 86 -12.34 -7.44 6.93
CA ARG A 86 -12.65 -8.23 8.13
C ARG A 86 -14.01 -8.93 7.99
N ASP A 87 -15.01 -8.24 7.46
CA ASP A 87 -16.35 -8.79 7.27
C ASP A 87 -16.36 -9.91 6.22
N VAL A 88 -15.65 -9.73 5.11
CA VAL A 88 -15.46 -10.78 4.09
C VAL A 88 -14.79 -12.01 4.69
N LEU A 89 -13.69 -11.83 5.44
CA LEU A 89 -13.00 -12.95 6.10
C LEU A 89 -13.90 -13.69 7.08
N ASN A 90 -14.70 -12.96 7.87
CA ASN A 90 -15.67 -13.55 8.79
C ASN A 90 -16.76 -14.34 8.05
N GLN A 91 -17.23 -13.85 6.90
CA GLN A 91 -18.22 -14.56 6.07
C GLN A 91 -17.65 -15.86 5.48
N LEU A 92 -16.40 -15.82 5.01
CA LEU A 92 -15.70 -16.98 4.48
C LEU A 92 -15.52 -18.05 5.57
N ALA A 93 -15.02 -17.67 6.75
CA ALA A 93 -14.86 -18.58 7.89
C ALA A 93 -16.17 -19.30 8.25
N ARG A 94 -17.29 -18.57 8.36
CA ARG A 94 -18.61 -19.17 8.64
C ARG A 94 -19.10 -20.11 7.54
N SER A 95 -18.74 -19.86 6.28
CA SER A 95 -19.15 -20.69 5.15
C SER A 95 -18.38 -22.01 5.12
N GLU A 96 -17.09 -22.00 5.48
CA GLU A 96 -16.28 -23.22 5.59
C GLU A 96 -16.74 -24.11 6.75
N GLU A 97 -17.07 -23.54 7.91
CA GLU A 97 -17.61 -24.29 9.05
C GLU A 97 -18.92 -25.01 8.73
N LYS A 98 -19.80 -24.40 7.93
CA LYS A 98 -21.07 -25.02 7.49
C LYS A 98 -20.87 -26.15 6.49
N LYS A 99 -19.80 -26.12 5.69
CA LYS A 99 -19.47 -27.16 4.71
C LYS A 99 -18.80 -28.38 5.34
N SER A 100 -18.22 -28.22 6.53
CA SER A 100 -17.55 -29.29 7.28
C SER A 100 -18.47 -30.08 8.23
N ARG A 101 -19.76 -29.71 8.31
CA ARG A 101 -20.80 -30.42 9.08
C ARG A 101 -21.77 -31.10 8.13
#